data_AF-A0A2T3JAT7-F1
#
_entry.id   AF-A0A2T3JAT7-F1
#
_cell.length_a   1.000
_cell.length_b   1.000
_cell.length_c   1.000
_cell.angle_alpha   90.00
_cell.angle_beta   90.00
_cell.angle_gamma   90.00
#
_symmetry.space_group_name_H-M   'P 1'
#
loop_
_entity.id
_entity.type
_entity.pdbx_description
1 polymer ?
#
loop_
_entity_poly.entity_id
_entity_poly.type
_entity_poly.pdbx_seq_one_letter_code
_entity_poly.pdbx_strand_id
1 'polypeptide(L)'
;MTNIFQDSLESGREAARNVTENKAQIAHVFDQLKLAIDSLTGFEGKIRIVDEYSDFLRQKPTGYLNVSYLVAEKNRATLFLFKMKQDDAGYPLIVEHKKNNVFCQNQEDLIACISRIFKDGQLILKIEHFTTEIQEQ
;
A
#
# COMPACT_ATOMS: atom_id res chain seq x y z
N MET A 1 20.11 -38.74 -14.27
CA MET A 1 18.64 -38.60 -14.18
C MET A 1 18.35 -37.65 -13.04
N THR A 2 18.00 -36.41 -13.34
CA THR A 2 17.61 -35.42 -12.33
C THR A 2 16.30 -35.88 -11.70
N ASN A 3 16.24 -35.91 -10.37
CA ASN A 3 15.08 -36.42 -9.65
C ASN A 3 14.02 -35.32 -9.64
N ILE A 4 13.04 -35.44 -10.53
CA ILE A 4 11.96 -34.46 -10.77
C ILE A 4 11.28 -34.01 -9.46
N PHE A 5 11.22 -34.88 -8.45
CA PHE A 5 10.67 -34.54 -7.14
C PHE A 5 11.58 -33.62 -6.31
N GLN A 6 12.91 -33.78 -6.41
CA GLN A 6 13.86 -32.91 -5.72
C GLN A 6 13.83 -31.49 -6.32
N ASP A 7 13.84 -31.39 -7.65
CA ASP A 7 13.76 -30.10 -8.35
C ASP A 7 12.45 -29.35 -8.03
N SER A 8 11.33 -30.08 -7.96
CA SER A 8 10.02 -29.52 -7.60
C SER A 8 9.97 -29.04 -6.15
N LEU A 9 10.58 -29.77 -5.23
CA LEU A 9 10.65 -29.38 -3.81
C LEU A 9 11.53 -28.15 -3.61
N GLU A 10 12.65 -28.05 -4.33
CA GLU A 10 13.54 -26.91 -4.27
C GLU A 10 12.87 -25.65 -4.82
N SER A 11 12.23 -25.76 -5.99
CA SER A 11 11.45 -24.67 -6.59
C SER A 11 10.31 -24.20 -5.68
N GLY A 12 9.60 -25.12 -5.03
CA GLY A 12 8.54 -24.77 -4.07
C GLY A 12 9.06 -24.02 -2.84
N ARG A 13 10.25 -24.39 -2.33
CA ARG A 13 10.88 -23.68 -1.20
C ARG A 13 11.34 -22.29 -1.60
N GLU A 14 11.91 -22.14 -2.79
CA GLU A 14 12.33 -20.85 -3.34
C GLU A 14 11.12 -19.92 -3.53
N ALA A 15 10.04 -20.41 -4.12
CA ALA A 15 8.81 -19.64 -4.27
C ALA A 15 8.27 -19.14 -2.92
N ALA A 16 8.23 -20.00 -1.90
CA ALA A 16 7.77 -19.61 -0.55
C ALA A 16 8.66 -18.54 0.10
N ARG A 17 9.98 -18.61 -0.11
CA ARG A 17 10.93 -17.58 0.34
C ARG A 17 10.65 -16.26 -0.36
N ASN A 18 10.52 -16.27 -1.68
CA ASN A 18 10.26 -15.09 -2.48
C ASN A 18 8.96 -14.39 -2.05
N VAL A 19 7.88 -15.14 -1.79
CA VAL A 19 6.63 -14.56 -1.27
C VAL A 19 6.83 -13.87 0.07
N THR A 20 7.61 -14.48 0.97
CA THR A 20 7.89 -13.93 2.29
C THR A 20 8.71 -12.64 2.19
N GLU A 21 9.76 -12.65 1.35
CA GLU A 21 10.63 -11.50 1.10
C GLU A 21 9.86 -10.35 0.44
N ASN A 22 9.06 -10.65 -0.58
CA ASN A 22 8.23 -9.65 -1.25
C ASN A 22 7.26 -8.96 -0.27
N LYS A 23 6.59 -9.73 0.59
CA LYS A 23 5.69 -9.18 1.61
C LYS A 23 6.44 -8.30 2.62
N ALA A 24 7.63 -8.71 3.03
CA ALA A 24 8.48 -7.92 3.93
C ALA A 24 8.93 -6.61 3.27
N GLN A 25 9.32 -6.63 2.00
CA GLN A 25 9.69 -5.44 1.23
C GLN A 25 8.52 -4.45 1.12
N ILE A 26 7.33 -4.94 0.76
CA ILE A 26 6.12 -4.11 0.66
C ILE A 26 5.78 -3.47 2.01
N ALA A 27 5.83 -4.25 3.10
CA ALA A 27 5.60 -3.74 4.46
C ALA A 27 6.60 -2.64 4.81
N HIS A 28 7.88 -2.83 4.49
CA HIS A 28 8.91 -1.82 4.73
C HIS A 28 8.65 -0.51 3.99
N VAL A 29 8.18 -0.57 2.73
CA VAL A 29 7.81 0.65 1.99
C VAL A 29 6.62 1.36 2.65
N PHE A 30 5.63 0.63 3.15
CA PHE A 30 4.51 1.23 3.87
C PHE A 30 4.91 1.83 5.22
N ASP A 31 5.90 1.26 5.92
CA ASP A 31 6.46 1.86 7.13
C ASP A 31 7.18 3.18 6.82
N GLN A 32 7.94 3.23 5.73
CA GLN A 32 8.56 4.49 5.29
C GLN A 32 7.52 5.54 4.88
N LEU A 33 6.45 5.12 4.19
CA LEU A 33 5.32 5.97 3.85
C LEU A 33 4.65 6.55 5.10
N LYS A 34 4.39 5.70 6.11
CA LYS A 34 3.86 6.12 7.41
C LYS A 34 4.72 7.22 8.02
N LEU A 35 6.02 6.97 8.15
CA LEU A 35 6.96 7.92 8.76
C LEU A 35 6.99 9.27 8.02
N ALA A 36 6.91 9.25 6.69
CA ALA A 36 6.84 10.46 5.89
C ALA A 36 5.57 11.27 6.18
N ILE A 37 4.41 10.60 6.29
CA ILE A 37 3.13 11.27 6.59
C ILE A 37 3.10 11.75 8.05
N ASP A 38 3.59 10.95 9.00
CA ASP A 38 3.72 11.37 10.40
C ASP A 38 4.57 12.65 10.50
N SER A 39 5.70 12.70 9.77
CA SER A 39 6.57 13.88 9.74
C SER A 39 5.91 15.11 9.11
N LEU A 40 5.01 14.93 8.14
CA LEU A 40 4.31 16.03 7.48
C LEU A 40 3.12 16.55 8.30
N THR A 41 2.43 15.66 9.00
CA THR A 41 1.22 15.99 9.77
C THR A 41 1.52 16.39 11.21
N GLY A 42 2.64 15.92 11.77
CA GLY A 42 2.95 16.03 13.20
C GLY A 42 2.14 15.07 14.08
N PHE A 43 1.40 14.13 13.50
CA PHE A 43 0.62 13.13 14.23
C PHE A 43 1.24 11.75 14.12
N GLU A 44 1.01 10.91 15.12
CA GLU A 44 1.30 9.48 15.03
C GLU A 44 0.05 8.74 14.50
N GLY A 45 0.16 8.18 13.30
CA GLY A 45 -0.93 7.44 12.68
C GLY A 45 -0.56 6.01 12.30
N LYS A 46 -1.41 5.38 11.50
CA LYS A 46 -1.21 4.02 10.98
C LYS A 46 -1.64 3.94 9.53
N ILE A 47 -0.88 3.23 8.71
CA ILE A 47 -1.34 2.85 7.38
C ILE A 47 -2.34 1.72 7.52
N ARG A 48 -3.52 1.91 6.94
CA ARG A 48 -4.61 0.96 6.90
C ARG A 48 -4.89 0.58 5.46
N ILE A 49 -4.83 -0.71 5.19
CA ILE A 49 -5.11 -1.33 3.90
C ILE A 49 -6.39 -2.15 4.07
N VAL A 50 -7.43 -1.84 3.29
CA VAL A 50 -8.73 -2.52 3.36
C VAL A 50 -9.26 -2.82 1.97
N ASP A 51 -9.99 -3.92 1.82
CA ASP A 51 -10.68 -4.23 0.57
C ASP A 51 -11.65 -3.10 0.17
N GLU A 52 -11.64 -2.79 -1.12
CA GLU A 52 -12.65 -1.96 -1.75
C GLU A 52 -13.84 -2.82 -2.18
N TYR A 53 -15.05 -2.34 -1.90
CA TYR A 53 -16.29 -2.99 -2.28
C TYR A 53 -17.07 -2.13 -3.27
N SER A 54 -17.57 -2.73 -4.36
CA SER A 54 -18.32 -1.99 -5.41
C SER A 54 -19.71 -1.55 -4.98
N ASP A 55 -20.23 -2.12 -3.90
CA ASP A 55 -21.60 -1.91 -3.43
C ASP A 55 -21.68 -2.22 -1.92
N PHE A 56 -22.09 -1.24 -1.12
CA PHE A 56 -22.21 -1.37 0.35
C PHE A 56 -23.18 -2.49 0.75
N LEU A 57 -24.19 -2.77 -0.07
CA LEU A 57 -25.23 -3.75 0.25
C LEU A 57 -24.84 -5.18 -0.13
N ARG A 58 -24.02 -5.33 -1.18
CA ARG A 58 -23.64 -6.65 -1.72
C ARG A 58 -22.24 -7.09 -1.32
N GLN A 59 -21.45 -6.19 -0.73
CA GLN A 59 -20.07 -6.44 -0.28
C GLN A 59 -19.24 -7.22 -1.29
N LYS A 60 -19.41 -6.93 -2.59
CA LYS A 60 -18.61 -7.59 -3.63
C LYS A 60 -17.25 -6.88 -3.71
N PRO A 61 -16.13 -7.56 -3.40
CA PRO A 61 -14.82 -6.95 -3.49
C PRO A 61 -14.50 -6.61 -4.95
N THR A 62 -13.94 -5.44 -5.19
CA THR A 62 -13.50 -5.01 -6.53
C THR A 62 -12.16 -5.64 -6.93
N GLY A 63 -11.49 -6.27 -5.96
CA GLY A 63 -10.11 -6.73 -6.06
C GLY A 63 -9.09 -5.59 -5.89
N TYR A 64 -9.54 -4.37 -5.59
CA TYR A 64 -8.67 -3.29 -5.15
C TYR A 64 -8.64 -3.20 -3.62
N LEU A 65 -7.53 -2.69 -3.12
CA LEU A 65 -7.25 -2.36 -1.74
C LEU A 65 -7.15 -0.83 -1.62
N ASN A 66 -7.89 -0.24 -0.69
CA ASN A 66 -7.75 1.15 -0.32
C ASN A 66 -6.63 1.32 0.70
N VAL A 67 -5.63 2.12 0.37
CA VAL A 67 -4.55 2.51 1.27
C VAL A 67 -4.87 3.87 1.87
N SER A 68 -4.96 3.92 3.19
CA SER A 68 -5.33 5.11 3.95
C SER A 68 -4.43 5.30 5.16
N TYR A 69 -4.32 6.52 5.64
CA TYR A 69 -3.63 6.89 6.87
C TYR A 69 -4.67 7.24 7.93
N LEU A 70 -4.58 6.60 9.09
CA LEU A 70 -5.55 6.73 10.19
C LEU A 70 -4.86 7.30 11.43
N VAL A 71 -5.41 8.38 11.99
CA VAL A 71 -4.99 8.94 13.29
C VAL A 71 -6.04 8.57 14.33
N ALA A 72 -5.69 7.71 15.28
CA ALA A 72 -6.65 7.15 16.24
C ALA A 72 -7.06 8.13 17.35
N GLU A 73 -6.13 8.96 17.82
CA GLU A 73 -6.32 9.83 18.98
C GLU A 73 -7.25 11.02 18.70
N LYS A 74 -7.41 11.39 17.42
CA LYS A 74 -8.22 12.52 16.97
C LYS A 74 -9.38 12.04 16.10
N ASN A 75 -10.41 11.53 16.77
CA ASN A 75 -11.70 11.19 16.16
C ASN A 75 -11.65 10.13 15.04
N ARG A 76 -10.60 9.30 15.00
CA ARG A 76 -10.34 8.31 13.94
C ARG A 76 -10.32 8.94 12.54
N ALA A 77 -9.79 10.16 12.44
CA ALA A 77 -9.63 10.86 11.17
C ALA A 77 -8.82 10.00 10.18
N THR A 78 -9.35 9.86 8.97
CA THR A 78 -8.78 9.00 7.93
C THR A 78 -8.47 9.79 6.67
N LEU A 79 -7.22 9.75 6.23
CA LEU A 79 -6.76 10.31 4.97
C LEU A 79 -6.62 9.19 3.92
N PHE A 80 -7.36 9.30 2.82
CA PHE A 80 -7.19 8.39 1.68
C PHE A 80 -5.93 8.75 0.88
N LEU A 81 -5.06 7.77 0.63
CA LEU A 81 -3.81 7.96 -0.10
C LEU A 81 -3.97 7.54 -1.57
N PHE A 82 -4.21 6.24 -1.82
CA PHE A 82 -4.37 5.67 -3.15
C PHE A 82 -5.02 4.28 -3.08
N LYS A 83 -5.38 3.73 -4.25
CA LYS A 83 -5.81 2.34 -4.38
C LYS A 83 -4.69 1.49 -4.94
N MET A 84 -4.71 0.20 -4.62
CA MET A 84 -3.80 -0.76 -5.25
C MET A 84 -4.46 -2.12 -5.48
N LYS A 85 -3.85 -2.93 -6.33
CA LYS A 85 -4.09 -4.39 -6.41
C LYS A 85 -2.79 -5.09 -6.08
N GLN A 86 -2.87 -6.16 -5.33
CA GLN A 86 -1.70 -6.93 -4.92
C GLN A 86 -1.96 -8.41 -5.20
N ASP A 87 -0.95 -9.09 -5.73
CA ASP A 87 -0.95 -10.55 -5.83
C ASP A 87 -0.69 -11.19 -4.45
N ASP A 88 -1.16 -12.42 -4.24
CA ASP A 88 -0.89 -13.20 -3.03
C ASP A 88 0.61 -13.41 -2.79
N ALA A 89 1.41 -13.38 -3.86
CA ALA A 89 2.87 -13.45 -3.85
C ALA A 89 3.57 -12.13 -3.45
N GLY A 90 2.82 -11.03 -3.28
CA GLY A 90 3.33 -9.69 -3.01
C GLY A 90 3.50 -8.87 -4.28
N TYR A 91 4.46 -9.24 -5.12
CA TYR A 91 4.66 -8.66 -6.45
C TYR A 91 4.16 -9.59 -7.56
N PRO A 92 3.73 -9.05 -8.71
CA PRO A 92 3.59 -7.63 -9.00
C PRO A 92 2.38 -7.00 -8.28
N LEU A 93 2.45 -5.70 -8.05
CA LEU A 93 1.34 -4.91 -7.53
C LEU A 93 1.03 -3.74 -8.49
N ILE A 94 -0.23 -3.33 -8.51
CA ILE A 94 -0.72 -2.24 -9.36
C ILE A 94 -1.17 -1.10 -8.45
N VAL A 95 -0.61 0.09 -8.60
CA VAL A 95 -1.07 1.29 -7.89
C VAL A 95 -1.92 2.14 -8.83
N GLU A 96 -3.13 2.51 -8.40
CA GLU A 96 -4.00 3.41 -9.15
C GLU A 96 -3.74 4.87 -8.74
N HIS A 97 -3.37 5.69 -9.71
CA HIS A 97 -3.12 7.12 -9.50
C HIS A 97 -3.59 7.96 -10.69
N LYS A 98 -4.48 8.94 -10.43
CA LYS A 98 -5.02 9.89 -11.42
C LYS A 98 -5.51 9.22 -12.73
N LYS A 99 -6.24 8.10 -12.60
CA LYS A 99 -6.76 7.28 -13.71
C LYS A 99 -5.72 6.46 -14.48
N ASN A 100 -4.46 6.47 -14.06
CA ASN A 100 -3.42 5.58 -14.57
C ASN A 100 -3.17 4.44 -13.58
N ASN A 101 -2.82 3.27 -14.12
CA ASN A 101 -2.35 2.13 -13.35
C ASN A 101 -0.84 2.02 -13.52
N VAL A 102 -0.11 2.02 -12.40
CA VAL A 102 1.34 1.85 -12.38
C VAL A 102 1.64 0.43 -11.90
N PHE A 103 2.31 -0.35 -12.72
CA PHE A 103 2.75 -1.70 -12.39
C PHE A 103 4.10 -1.63 -11.68
N CYS A 104 4.17 -2.20 -10.48
CA CYS A 104 5.39 -2.30 -9.71
C CYS A 104 5.78 -3.77 -9.58
N GLN A 105 6.95 -4.13 -10.10
CA GLN A 105 7.43 -5.52 -10.12
C GLN A 105 8.32 -5.85 -8.93
N ASN A 106 8.81 -4.82 -8.22
CA ASN A 106 9.71 -4.95 -7.09
C ASN A 106 9.59 -3.73 -6.15
N GLN A 107 10.40 -3.72 -5.10
CA GLN A 107 10.47 -2.65 -4.11
C GLN A 107 10.80 -1.27 -4.69
N GLU A 108 11.77 -1.21 -5.62
CA GLU A 108 12.23 0.05 -6.21
C GLU A 108 11.12 0.71 -7.04
N ASP A 109 10.40 -0.07 -7.84
CA ASP A 109 9.26 0.40 -8.62
C ASP A 109 8.15 0.98 -7.71
N LEU A 110 7.88 0.30 -6.59
CA LEU A 110 6.88 0.75 -5.62
C LEU A 110 7.29 2.08 -4.97
N ILE A 111 8.55 2.19 -4.54
CA ILE A 111 9.10 3.42 -3.96
C ILE A 111 9.01 4.57 -4.98
N ALA A 112 9.39 4.32 -6.23
CA ALA A 112 9.33 5.30 -7.30
C ALA A 112 7.89 5.74 -7.58
N CYS A 113 6.94 4.80 -7.60
CA CYS A 113 5.52 5.06 -7.77
C CYS A 113 4.98 5.95 -6.65
N ILE A 114 5.17 5.57 -5.38
CA ILE A 114 4.71 6.36 -4.23
C ILE A 114 5.37 7.73 -4.22
N SER A 115 6.68 7.82 -4.47
CA SER A 115 7.40 9.09 -4.56
C SER A 115 6.80 10.03 -5.61
N ARG A 116 6.34 9.47 -6.74
CA ARG A 116 5.64 10.25 -7.77
C ARG A 116 4.28 10.75 -7.27
N ILE A 117 3.52 9.94 -6.54
CA ILE A 117 2.24 10.37 -5.94
C ILE A 117 2.45 11.56 -4.97
N PHE A 118 3.53 11.56 -4.19
CA PHE A 118 3.89 12.71 -3.34
C PHE A 118 4.25 13.95 -4.15
N LYS A 119 5.06 13.78 -5.20
CA LYS A 119 5.50 14.89 -6.08
C LYS A 119 4.36 15.51 -6.88
N ASP A 120 3.27 14.78 -7.07
CA ASP A 120 2.11 15.21 -7.82
C ASP A 120 1.28 16.31 -7.12
N GLY A 121 1.73 16.78 -5.94
CA GLY A 121 1.27 17.99 -5.21
C GLY A 121 -0.09 17.87 -4.56
N GLN A 122 -1.02 17.15 -5.20
CA GLN A 122 -2.36 16.92 -4.70
C GLN A 122 -2.37 16.14 -3.38
N LEU A 123 -1.43 15.20 -3.18
CA LEU A 123 -1.34 14.49 -1.91
C LEU A 123 -0.90 15.42 -0.78
N ILE A 124 0.06 16.30 -1.04
CA ILE A 124 0.52 17.29 -0.05
C ILE A 124 -0.63 18.20 0.36
N LEU A 125 -1.39 18.75 -0.61
CA LEU A 125 -2.56 19.58 -0.32
C LEU A 125 -3.62 18.82 0.50
N LYS A 126 -3.83 17.52 0.23
CA LYS A 126 -4.73 16.68 1.03
C LYS A 126 -4.22 16.47 2.45
N ILE A 127 -2.90 16.26 2.62
CA ILE A 127 -2.25 16.11 3.92
C ILE A 127 -2.39 17.40 4.73
N GLU A 128 -2.14 18.56 4.13
CA GLU A 128 -2.29 19.87 4.78
C GLU A 128 -3.75 20.09 5.24
N HIS A 129 -4.72 19.87 4.34
CA HIS A 129 -6.13 20.01 4.67
C HIS A 129 -6.54 19.07 5.81
N PHE A 130 -6.15 17.80 5.72
CA PHE A 130 -6.38 16.80 6.76
C PHE A 130 -5.76 17.20 8.11
N THR A 131 -4.58 17.81 8.10
CA THR A 131 -3.90 18.28 9.31
C THR A 131 -4.69 19.40 9.97
N THR A 132 -5.17 20.37 9.19
CA THR A 132 -6.04 21.45 9.69
C THR A 132 -7.34 20.89 10.27
N GLU A 133 -8.01 19.97 9.57
CA GLU A 133 -9.26 19.34 10.04
C GLU A 133 -9.10 18.60 11.38
N ILE A 134 -7.94 18.00 11.63
CA ILE A 134 -7.64 17.35 12.91
C ILE A 134 -7.38 18.36 14.03
N GLN A 135 -6.73 19.48 13.72
CA GLN A 135 -6.38 20.51 14.71
C GLN A 135 -7.59 21.36 15.13
N GLU A 136 -8.55 21.57 14.23
CA GLU A 136 -9.80 22.29 14.50
C GLU A 136 -10.82 21.46 15.30
N GLN A 137 -10.52 20.18 15.59
CA GLN A 137 -11.30 19.25 16.43
C GLN A 137 -10.72 19.07 17.83
#